data_AF-A0A0B7HNJ5-F1
#
_entry.id   AF-A0A0B7HNJ5-F1
#
_cell.length_a   1.000
_cell.length_b   1.000
_cell.length_c   1.000
_cell.angle_alpha   90.00
_cell.angle_beta   90.00
_cell.angle_gamma   90.00
#
_symmetry.space_group_name_H-M   'P 1'
#
loop_
_entity.id
_entity.type
_entity.pdbx_description
1 polymer ?
#
loop_
_entity_poly.entity_id
_entity_poly.type
_entity_poly.pdbx_seq_one_letter_code
_entity_poly.pdbx_strand_id
1 'polypeptide(L)'
;MGQEVGEKGAERGGFGSPSRTSIFDYVGVPAHQRWVNNKQFDGGQLSENEKQLRDFYKRLLNLDVNGFYADIHEHNRKHTEFYNDKVYAFVRGDEENQWIIVVNFSDTDAFGFDLQIPQFVVGSWFLNDGAYTTTDVLYENQKTILHVTNGQGKMRVDVAPLQSLVFKL
;
A
#
# COMPACT_ATOMS: atom_id res chain seq x y z
N MET A 1 8.95 5.03 17.73
CA MET A 1 10.12 4.81 16.83
C MET A 1 10.27 3.32 16.62
N GLY A 2 10.58 2.85 15.40
CA GLY A 2 10.80 1.42 15.11
C GLY A 2 9.61 0.67 14.50
N GLN A 3 8.61 1.36 13.93
CA GLN A 3 7.48 0.71 13.26
C GLN A 3 7.95 -0.11 12.05
N GLU A 4 8.93 0.42 11.32
CA GLU A 4 9.57 -0.21 10.17
C GLU A 4 10.38 -1.47 10.51
N VAL A 5 10.58 -1.75 11.79
CA VAL A 5 11.19 -2.99 12.30
C VAL A 5 10.27 -3.72 13.28
N GLY A 6 8.99 -3.35 13.35
CA GLY A 6 7.99 -4.07 14.15
C GLY A 6 8.19 -3.93 15.66
N GLU A 7 8.75 -2.80 16.10
CA GLU A 7 8.97 -2.54 17.52
C GLU A 7 7.65 -2.62 18.31
N LYS A 8 7.67 -3.40 19.39
CA LYS A 8 6.46 -3.65 20.18
C LYS A 8 6.32 -2.59 21.27
N GLY A 9 5.14 -2.01 21.41
CA GLY A 9 4.77 -1.16 22.54
C GLY A 9 4.49 -1.94 23.84
N ALA A 10 5.18 -3.06 24.08
CA ALA A 10 4.87 -4.02 25.15
C ALA A 10 5.55 -3.72 26.49
N GLU A 11 6.54 -2.83 26.49
CA GLU A 11 7.36 -2.51 27.66
C GLU A 11 6.60 -1.69 28.70
N ARG A 12 6.82 -1.99 29.99
CA ARG A 12 6.22 -1.27 31.12
C ARG A 12 7.12 -0.11 31.56
N GLY A 13 7.06 1.00 30.84
CA GLY A 13 7.85 2.21 31.10
C GLY A 13 7.44 3.07 32.30
N GLY A 14 6.78 2.49 33.30
CA GLY A 14 6.33 3.19 34.51
C GLY A 14 4.88 3.67 34.44
N PHE A 15 4.59 4.78 33.72
CA PHE A 15 3.27 5.42 33.73
C PHE A 15 2.34 4.89 32.61
N GLY A 16 1.18 4.37 33.00
CA GLY A 16 0.14 3.89 32.08
C GLY A 16 0.30 2.42 31.68
N SER A 17 -0.65 1.93 30.88
CA SER A 17 -0.61 0.57 30.33
C SER A 17 0.30 0.52 29.08
N PRO A 18 0.96 -0.61 28.79
CA PRO A 18 1.76 -0.76 27.57
C PRO A 18 0.92 -0.52 26.31
N SER A 19 1.20 0.58 25.62
CA SER A 19 0.55 0.92 24.34
C SER A 19 1.49 1.64 23.37
N ARG A 20 2.68 2.04 23.81
CA ARG A 20 3.67 2.84 23.07
C ARG A 20 5.05 2.70 23.71
N THR A 21 6.10 2.95 22.92
CA THR A 21 7.47 3.12 23.44
C THR A 21 7.54 4.34 24.37
N SER A 22 8.44 4.33 25.35
CA SER A 22 8.63 5.47 26.26
C SER A 22 9.63 6.48 25.70
N ILE A 23 9.43 7.76 26.01
CA ILE A 23 10.43 8.82 25.81
C ILE A 23 11.46 8.84 26.96
N PHE A 24 11.21 8.09 28.03
CA PHE A 24 12.12 7.95 29.16
C PHE A 24 13.05 6.75 28.95
N ASP A 25 14.32 6.90 29.38
CA ASP A 25 15.41 5.94 29.16
C ASP A 25 15.23 4.58 29.87
N TYR A 26 14.17 4.41 30.66
CA TYR A 26 13.84 3.15 31.34
C TYR A 26 13.33 2.05 30.40
N VAL A 27 13.06 2.38 29.13
CA VAL A 27 12.53 1.44 28.13
C VAL A 27 13.46 1.37 26.93
N GLY A 28 14.01 0.19 26.69
CA GLY A 28 14.75 -0.10 25.47
C GLY A 28 13.83 -0.18 24.25
N VAL A 29 14.44 -0.17 23.07
CA VAL A 29 13.76 -0.30 21.77
C VAL A 29 14.41 -1.49 21.05
N PRO A 30 14.14 -2.75 21.46
CA PRO A 30 14.98 -3.91 21.10
C PRO A 30 15.06 -4.20 19.59
N ALA A 31 13.95 -4.05 18.85
CA ALA A 31 13.96 -4.21 17.40
C ALA A 31 14.76 -3.09 16.72
N HIS A 32 14.63 -1.86 17.20
CA HIS A 32 15.45 -0.75 16.72
C HIS A 32 16.95 -0.95 17.07
N GLN A 33 17.27 -1.48 18.25
CA GLN A 33 18.65 -1.79 18.64
C GLN A 33 19.26 -2.89 17.75
N ARG A 34 18.48 -3.93 17.40
CA ARG A 34 18.88 -4.93 16.40
C ARG A 34 19.13 -4.29 15.03
N TRP A 35 18.33 -3.29 14.64
CA TRP A 35 18.59 -2.54 13.41
C TRP A 35 19.91 -1.74 13.47
N VAL A 36 20.17 -1.04 14.57
CA VAL A 36 21.39 -0.26 14.78
C VAL A 36 22.63 -1.15 14.70
N ASN A 37 22.55 -2.44 15.10
CA ASN A 37 23.61 -3.44 14.99
C ASN A 37 24.99 -2.87 15.33
N ASN A 38 25.23 -2.53 16.60
CA ASN A 38 26.51 -1.96 17.05
C ASN A 38 26.96 -0.72 16.24
N LYS A 39 26.02 0.19 15.91
CA LYS A 39 26.22 1.42 15.12
C LYS A 39 26.50 1.21 13.63
N GLN A 40 26.25 0.02 13.08
CA GLN A 40 26.36 -0.26 11.65
C GLN A 40 25.12 0.15 10.85
N PHE A 41 23.95 0.22 11.51
CA PHE A 41 22.66 0.63 10.91
C PHE A 41 22.22 -0.21 9.70
N ASP A 42 22.71 -1.45 9.61
CA ASP A 42 22.53 -2.36 8.47
C ASP A 42 21.44 -3.42 8.71
N GLY A 43 20.91 -3.52 9.94
CA GLY A 43 19.95 -4.57 10.28
C GLY A 43 20.52 -5.98 10.38
N GLY A 44 21.84 -6.13 10.55
CA GLY A 44 22.50 -7.45 10.63
C GLY A 44 21.97 -8.36 11.74
N GLN A 45 21.38 -7.79 12.80
CA GLN A 45 20.78 -8.54 13.91
C GLN A 45 19.25 -8.68 13.82
N LEU A 46 18.60 -8.16 12.79
CA LEU A 46 17.16 -8.29 12.63
C LEU A 46 16.77 -9.76 12.38
N SER A 47 15.66 -10.16 12.97
CA SER A 47 14.98 -11.41 12.61
C SER A 47 14.43 -11.33 11.18
N GLU A 48 14.10 -12.48 10.61
CA GLU A 48 13.61 -12.54 9.22
C GLU A 48 12.33 -11.73 9.02
N ASN A 49 11.38 -11.81 9.95
CA ASN A 49 10.14 -11.03 9.88
C ASN A 49 10.41 -9.52 9.96
N GLU A 50 11.36 -9.07 10.78
CA GLU A 50 11.73 -7.66 10.88
C GLU A 50 12.43 -7.16 9.61
N LYS A 51 13.25 -8.01 8.98
CA LYS A 51 13.87 -7.70 7.68
C LYS A 51 12.80 -7.55 6.59
N GLN A 52 11.86 -8.49 6.52
CA GLN A 52 10.76 -8.44 5.55
C GLN A 52 9.88 -7.20 5.74
N LEU A 53 9.56 -6.86 6.99
CA LEU A 53 8.80 -5.65 7.31
C LEU A 53 9.56 -4.38 6.92
N ARG A 54 10.85 -4.30 7.23
CA ARG A 54 11.69 -3.17 6.85
C ARG A 54 11.82 -3.03 5.35
N ASP A 55 11.99 -4.13 4.63
CA ASP A 55 12.05 -4.14 3.18
C ASP A 55 10.74 -3.60 2.56
N PHE A 56 9.59 -4.05 3.08
CA PHE A 56 8.28 -3.50 2.69
C PHE A 56 8.20 -1.99 2.92
N TYR A 57 8.54 -1.51 4.13
CA TYR A 57 8.50 -0.08 4.45
C TYR A 57 9.46 0.74 3.60
N LYS A 58 10.66 0.22 3.29
CA LYS A 58 11.59 0.89 2.38
C LYS A 58 10.98 1.09 1.00
N ARG A 59 10.28 0.10 0.46
CA ARG A 59 9.63 0.22 -0.85
C ARG A 59 8.45 1.20 -0.77
N LEU A 60 7.59 1.06 0.22
CA LEU A 60 6.42 1.91 0.42
C LEU A 60 6.77 3.40 0.65
N LEU A 61 7.72 3.70 1.53
CA LEU A 61 8.04 5.08 1.92
C LEU A 61 8.86 5.84 0.87
N ASN A 62 9.46 5.13 -0.10
CA ASN A 62 10.15 5.76 -1.23
C ASN A 62 9.24 5.95 -2.45
N LEU A 63 7.95 5.60 -2.37
CA LEU A 63 7.01 5.90 -3.44
C LEU A 63 6.68 7.41 -3.45
N ASP A 64 6.83 8.04 -4.61
CA ASP A 64 6.45 9.45 -4.82
C ASP A 64 4.97 9.58 -5.23
N VAL A 65 4.07 9.06 -4.38
CA VAL A 65 2.62 9.11 -4.64
C VAL A 65 2.10 10.52 -4.35
N ASN A 66 1.93 11.30 -5.41
CA ASN A 66 1.50 12.69 -5.38
C ASN A 66 0.21 12.91 -6.21
N GLY A 67 -0.17 14.17 -6.42
CA GLY A 67 -1.35 14.54 -7.21
C GLY A 67 -2.69 14.44 -6.50
N PHE A 68 -3.76 14.66 -7.28
CA PHE A 68 -5.14 14.70 -6.83
C PHE A 68 -5.61 13.34 -6.30
N TYR A 69 -6.33 13.35 -5.18
CA TYR A 69 -6.95 12.15 -4.61
C TYR A 69 -8.40 12.02 -5.08
N ALA A 70 -8.77 10.83 -5.52
CA ALA A 70 -10.17 10.44 -5.65
C ALA A 70 -10.44 9.07 -5.06
N ASP A 71 -11.53 8.99 -4.29
CA ASP A 71 -12.13 7.73 -3.91
C ASP A 71 -12.82 7.09 -5.12
N ILE A 72 -12.59 5.79 -5.33
CA ILE A 72 -13.32 4.99 -6.33
C ILE A 72 -14.01 3.78 -5.68
N HIS A 73 -14.01 3.70 -4.34
CA HIS A 73 -14.57 2.57 -3.60
C HIS A 73 -16.08 2.51 -3.77
N GLU A 74 -16.79 3.61 -3.51
CA GLU A 74 -18.27 3.62 -3.59
C GLU A 74 -18.75 3.30 -5.02
N HIS A 75 -18.04 3.79 -6.02
CA HIS A 75 -18.32 3.49 -7.42
C HIS A 75 -18.19 1.98 -7.70
N ASN A 76 -17.07 1.37 -7.30
CA ASN A 76 -16.82 -0.04 -7.56
C ASN A 76 -17.76 -0.96 -6.74
N ARG A 77 -18.18 -0.56 -5.54
CA ARG A 77 -19.23 -1.28 -4.77
C ARG A 77 -20.56 -1.41 -5.51
N LYS A 78 -20.87 -0.49 -6.41
CA LYS A 78 -22.13 -0.46 -7.16
C LYS A 78 -22.02 -1.05 -8.57
N HIS A 79 -20.85 -0.96 -9.19
CA HIS A 79 -20.69 -1.24 -10.63
C HIS A 79 -19.72 -2.37 -10.96
N THR A 80 -18.98 -2.89 -9.98
CA THR A 80 -17.95 -3.89 -10.20
C THR A 80 -18.33 -5.19 -9.51
N GLU A 81 -18.56 -6.24 -10.30
CA GLU A 81 -18.83 -7.58 -9.78
C GLU A 81 -17.64 -8.09 -8.96
N PHE A 82 -17.93 -8.81 -7.87
CA PHE A 82 -16.96 -9.34 -6.90
C PHE A 82 -16.18 -8.30 -6.08
N TYR A 83 -16.38 -7.00 -6.31
CA TYR A 83 -15.85 -5.95 -5.44
C TYR A 83 -16.74 -5.76 -4.21
N ASN A 84 -16.17 -5.86 -3.00
CA ASN A 84 -16.93 -5.91 -1.74
C ASN A 84 -16.40 -4.94 -0.67
N ASP A 85 -16.93 -5.03 0.55
CA ASP A 85 -16.57 -4.19 1.70
C ASP A 85 -15.22 -4.52 2.35
N LYS A 86 -14.61 -5.66 2.01
CA LYS A 86 -13.27 -6.03 2.47
C LYS A 86 -12.16 -5.45 1.60
N VAL A 87 -12.49 -4.89 0.43
CA VAL A 87 -11.51 -4.27 -0.47
C VAL A 87 -11.76 -2.77 -0.53
N TYR A 88 -10.67 -1.99 -0.53
CA TYR A 88 -10.72 -0.56 -0.71
C TYR A 88 -9.83 -0.15 -1.89
N ALA A 89 -10.31 0.79 -2.70
CA ALA A 89 -9.59 1.28 -3.85
C ALA A 89 -9.74 2.79 -3.98
N PHE A 90 -8.63 3.45 -4.27
CA PHE A 90 -8.58 4.89 -4.52
C PHE A 90 -7.48 5.19 -5.54
N VAL A 91 -7.52 6.39 -6.08
CA VAL A 91 -6.56 6.87 -7.05
C VAL A 91 -5.84 8.10 -6.55
N ARG A 92 -4.60 8.27 -7.00
CA ARG A 92 -3.79 9.48 -6.78
C ARG A 92 -3.14 9.86 -8.09
N GLY A 93 -3.11 11.14 -8.45
CA GLY A 93 -2.32 11.56 -9.60
C GLY A 93 -2.78 12.79 -10.33
N ASP A 94 -2.11 13.04 -11.45
CA ASP A 94 -2.35 14.11 -12.41
C ASP A 94 -2.10 13.60 -13.84
N GLU A 95 -1.73 14.47 -14.78
CA GLU A 95 -1.40 14.11 -16.17
C GLU A 95 -0.06 13.35 -16.30
N GLU A 96 0.86 13.52 -15.35
CA GLU A 96 2.21 12.95 -15.44
C GLU A 96 2.38 11.69 -14.57
N ASN A 97 1.67 11.61 -13.45
CA ASN A 97 1.82 10.52 -12.50
C ASN A 97 0.46 9.97 -12.06
N GLN A 98 0.03 8.84 -12.63
CA GLN A 98 -1.23 8.18 -12.25
C GLN A 98 -0.98 6.93 -11.42
N TRP A 99 -1.65 6.87 -10.27
CA TRP A 99 -1.54 5.80 -9.30
C TRP A 99 -2.91 5.22 -9.00
N ILE A 100 -3.00 3.89 -9.02
CA ILE A 100 -4.19 3.14 -8.62
C ILE A 100 -3.80 2.26 -7.44
N ILE A 101 -4.43 2.50 -6.29
CA ILE A 101 -4.13 1.78 -5.06
C ILE A 101 -5.31 0.88 -4.72
N VAL A 102 -5.03 -0.40 -4.47
CA VAL A 102 -6.02 -1.40 -4.05
C VAL A 102 -5.50 -2.11 -2.81
N VAL A 103 -6.34 -2.22 -1.78
CA VAL A 103 -6.01 -2.87 -0.51
C VAL A 103 -7.07 -3.90 -0.18
N ASN A 104 -6.64 -5.12 0.14
CA ASN A 104 -7.49 -6.17 0.68
C ASN A 104 -7.31 -6.25 2.19
N PHE A 105 -8.39 -6.03 2.95
CA PHE A 105 -8.40 -6.14 4.41
C PHE A 105 -8.80 -7.53 4.93
N SER A 106 -9.13 -8.47 4.04
CA SER A 106 -9.37 -9.86 4.43
C SER A 106 -8.04 -10.55 4.77
N ASP A 107 -7.99 -11.23 5.90
CA ASP A 107 -6.86 -12.05 6.33
C ASP A 107 -6.86 -13.47 5.73
N THR A 108 -7.95 -13.82 5.06
CA THR A 108 -8.27 -15.18 4.62
C THR A 108 -8.64 -15.25 3.15
N ASP A 109 -9.40 -14.29 2.64
CA ASP A 109 -9.96 -14.34 1.30
C ASP A 109 -9.14 -13.53 0.29
N ALA A 110 -8.92 -14.09 -0.89
CA ALA A 110 -8.44 -13.38 -2.06
C ALA A 110 -9.63 -12.89 -2.90
N PHE A 111 -9.43 -11.80 -3.66
CA PHE A 111 -10.45 -11.23 -4.54
C PHE A 111 -9.90 -10.98 -5.93
N GLY A 112 -10.76 -11.20 -6.93
CA GLY A 112 -10.45 -10.94 -8.33
C GLY A 112 -11.62 -10.25 -9.01
N PHE A 113 -11.40 -9.06 -9.56
CA PHE A 113 -12.44 -8.23 -10.16
C PHE A 113 -11.87 -7.34 -11.26
N ASP A 114 -12.76 -6.82 -12.10
CA ASP A 114 -12.38 -5.84 -13.10
C ASP A 114 -12.63 -4.43 -12.56
N LEU A 115 -11.62 -3.86 -11.92
CA LEU A 115 -11.68 -2.53 -11.32
C LEU A 115 -12.06 -1.48 -12.39
N GLN A 116 -13.05 -0.67 -12.07
CA GLN A 116 -13.50 0.43 -12.92
C GLN A 116 -12.89 1.75 -12.44
N ILE A 117 -12.33 2.51 -13.39
CA ILE A 117 -11.83 3.87 -13.22
C ILE A 117 -12.88 4.82 -13.81
N PRO A 118 -13.60 5.60 -12.97
CA PRO A 118 -14.69 6.45 -13.42
C PRO A 118 -14.24 7.52 -14.42
N GLN A 119 -15.17 7.99 -15.25
CA GLN A 119 -14.87 8.95 -16.30
C GLN A 119 -14.27 10.27 -15.80
N PHE A 120 -14.67 10.74 -14.62
CA PHE A 120 -14.08 11.95 -14.04
C PHE A 120 -12.60 11.78 -13.69
N VAL A 121 -12.18 10.56 -13.29
CA VAL A 121 -10.78 10.24 -13.01
C VAL A 121 -9.98 10.18 -14.32
N VAL A 122 -10.48 9.42 -15.30
CA VAL A 122 -9.86 9.31 -16.64
C VAL A 122 -9.67 10.71 -17.25
N GLY A 123 -10.70 11.56 -17.16
CA GLY A 123 -10.62 12.95 -17.61
C GLY A 123 -9.61 13.79 -16.83
N SER A 124 -9.52 13.63 -15.50
CA SER A 124 -8.53 14.34 -14.68
C SER A 124 -7.08 13.94 -14.97
N TRP A 125 -6.88 12.73 -15.48
CA TRP A 125 -5.59 12.20 -15.91
C TRP A 125 -5.29 12.47 -17.39
N PHE A 126 -6.20 13.12 -18.12
CA PHE A 126 -6.06 13.39 -19.55
C PHE A 126 -5.82 12.13 -20.41
N LEU A 127 -6.33 10.98 -19.96
CA LEU A 127 -6.22 9.74 -20.70
C LEU A 127 -7.23 9.71 -21.85
N ASN A 128 -6.76 9.28 -23.02
CA ASN A 128 -7.59 9.01 -24.18
C ASN A 128 -8.05 7.55 -24.16
N ASP A 129 -9.02 7.21 -25.01
CA ASP A 129 -9.37 5.81 -25.25
C ASP A 129 -8.15 5.04 -25.77
N GLY A 130 -7.87 3.88 -25.18
CA GLY A 130 -6.64 3.15 -25.43
C GLY A 130 -6.35 2.05 -24.42
N ALA A 131 -5.14 1.49 -24.49
CA ALA A 131 -4.65 0.46 -23.60
C ALA A 131 -3.34 0.92 -22.95
N TYR A 132 -3.32 1.03 -21.64
CA TYR A 132 -2.19 1.52 -20.86
C TYR A 132 -1.64 0.37 -20.01
N THR A 133 -0.33 0.13 -20.10
CA THR A 133 0.30 -0.87 -19.25
C THR A 133 0.41 -0.31 -17.85
N THR A 134 -0.02 -1.08 -16.85
CA THR A 134 0.09 -0.71 -15.44
C THR A 134 0.90 -1.77 -14.71
N THR A 135 1.80 -1.32 -13.84
CA THR A 135 2.71 -2.20 -13.11
C THR A 135 2.62 -1.92 -11.61
N ASP A 136 2.53 -2.95 -10.79
CA ASP A 136 2.67 -2.82 -9.34
C ASP A 136 4.09 -2.38 -9.00
N VAL A 137 4.25 -1.21 -8.37
CA VAL A 137 5.56 -0.66 -8.03
C VAL A 137 6.09 -1.16 -6.68
N LEU A 138 5.26 -1.85 -5.89
CA LEU A 138 5.73 -2.39 -4.62
C LEU A 138 6.64 -3.60 -4.86
N TYR A 139 6.22 -4.56 -5.67
CA TYR A 139 6.97 -5.80 -5.89
C TYR A 139 7.33 -6.04 -7.37
N GLU A 140 6.85 -5.21 -8.30
CA GLU A 140 7.10 -5.31 -9.75
C GLU A 140 6.71 -6.65 -10.38
N ASN A 141 5.87 -7.42 -9.69
CA ASN A 141 5.51 -8.78 -10.05
C ASN A 141 4.13 -8.89 -10.70
N GLN A 142 3.30 -7.85 -10.61
CA GLN A 142 1.99 -7.80 -11.26
C GLN A 142 1.97 -6.71 -12.33
N LYS A 143 1.58 -7.13 -13.54
CA LYS A 143 1.32 -6.24 -14.67
C LYS A 143 -0.06 -6.52 -15.21
N THR A 144 -0.79 -5.45 -15.51
CA THR A 144 -2.14 -5.53 -16.06
C THR A 144 -2.35 -4.35 -17.00
N ILE A 145 -3.40 -4.41 -17.81
CA ILE A 145 -3.70 -3.38 -18.80
C ILE A 145 -4.94 -2.62 -18.35
N LEU A 146 -4.83 -1.30 -18.27
CA LEU A 146 -5.96 -0.40 -18.14
C LEU A 146 -6.50 -0.11 -19.54
N HIS A 147 -7.68 -0.63 -19.83
CA HIS A 147 -8.41 -0.33 -21.06
C HIS A 147 -9.33 0.86 -20.81
N VAL A 148 -9.11 1.95 -21.54
CA VAL A 148 -9.98 3.13 -21.54
C VAL A 148 -10.87 3.08 -22.77
N THR A 149 -12.18 3.13 -22.59
CA THR A 149 -13.17 3.11 -23.69
C THR A 149 -14.34 4.03 -23.34
N ASN A 150 -14.69 4.93 -24.25
CA ASN A 150 -15.66 6.01 -24.02
C ASN A 150 -15.37 6.80 -22.75
N GLY A 151 -14.08 7.04 -22.46
CA GLY A 151 -13.63 7.75 -21.27
C GLY A 151 -13.78 6.98 -19.94
N GLN A 152 -14.15 5.69 -19.94
CA GLN A 152 -14.17 4.86 -18.74
C GLN A 152 -13.03 3.85 -18.76
N GLY A 153 -12.31 3.72 -17.65
CA GLY A 153 -11.22 2.76 -17.51
C GLY A 153 -11.67 1.45 -16.90
N LYS A 154 -11.11 0.33 -17.35
CA LYS A 154 -11.31 -1.00 -16.78
C LYS A 154 -9.99 -1.76 -16.75
N MET A 155 -9.65 -2.37 -15.60
CA MET A 155 -8.43 -3.17 -15.46
C MET A 155 -8.67 -4.41 -14.60
N ARG A 156 -8.04 -5.54 -14.94
CA ARG A 156 -8.08 -6.75 -14.10
C ARG A 156 -7.21 -6.55 -12.87
N VAL A 157 -7.76 -6.85 -11.69
CA VAL A 157 -7.05 -6.87 -10.41
C VAL A 157 -7.30 -8.20 -9.72
N ASP A 158 -6.21 -8.84 -9.29
CA ASP A 158 -6.20 -10.06 -8.47
C ASP A 158 -5.38 -9.79 -7.20
N VAL A 159 -6.06 -9.68 -6.06
CA VAL A 159 -5.49 -9.25 -4.78
C VAL A 159 -5.61 -10.35 -3.72
N ALA A 160 -4.47 -10.79 -3.21
CA ALA A 160 -4.34 -11.81 -2.17
C ALA A 160 -4.78 -11.29 -0.78
N PRO A 161 -4.96 -12.16 0.23
CA PRO A 161 -5.26 -11.73 1.59
C PRO A 161 -4.19 -10.77 2.14
N LEU A 162 -4.62 -9.70 2.81
CA LEU A 162 -3.78 -8.62 3.36
C LEU A 162 -2.83 -7.94 2.37
N GLN A 163 -3.03 -8.14 1.06
CA GLN A 163 -2.18 -7.57 0.04
C GLN A 163 -2.62 -6.14 -0.28
N SER A 164 -1.61 -5.29 -0.50
CA SER A 164 -1.75 -3.99 -1.15
C SER A 164 -1.09 -4.05 -2.51
N LEU A 165 -1.79 -3.53 -3.52
CA LEU A 165 -1.27 -3.32 -4.87
C LEU A 165 -1.22 -1.83 -5.15
N VAL A 166 -0.10 -1.35 -5.66
CA VAL A 166 0.09 0.05 -6.04
C VAL A 166 0.51 0.08 -7.49
N PHE A 167 -0.46 0.22 -8.38
CA PHE A 167 -0.21 0.28 -9.81
C PHE A 167 0.17 1.71 -10.21
N LYS A 168 1.23 1.81 -11.01
CA LYS A 168 1.58 3.02 -11.77
C LYS A 168 1.35 2.79 -13.26
N LEU A 169 0.79 3.79 -13.94
CA LEU A 169 0.70 3.85 -15.41
C LEU A 169 2.06 4.23 -16.02
#